data_AF-A0A520TRX4-F1
#
_entry.id   AF-A0A520TRX4-F1
#
_cell.length_a   1.000
_cell.length_b   1.000
_cell.length_c   1.000
_cell.angle_alpha   90.00
_cell.angle_beta   90.00
_cell.angle_gamma   90.00
#
_symmetry.space_group_name_H-M   'P 1'
#
loop_
_entity.id
_entity.type
_entity.pdbx_description
1 polymer ?
#
loop_
_entity_poly.entity_id
_entity_poly.type
_entity_poly.pdbx_seq_one_letter_code
_entity_poly.pdbx_strand_id
1 'polypeptide(L)'
;MFFFRLFLVSFSLLVSNQLLAEFTSDTESSPKGSSVTLTWSSSTSSCTATGAWSGSKSGSGSEQVNLPEEGWNLFTLNCNGVLEYVWGSGT
;
A
#
# COMPACT_ATOMS: atom_id res chain seq x y z
N MET A 1 7.86 -23.88 -7.69
CA MET A 1 8.57 -22.63 -8.01
C MET A 1 7.55 -21.51 -8.04
N PHE A 2 7.20 -20.99 -6.85
CA PHE A 2 6.68 -19.66 -6.52
C PHE A 2 6.53 -19.66 -5.00
N PHE A 3 7.68 -19.41 -4.38
CA PHE A 3 7.95 -19.39 -2.95
C PHE A 3 7.56 -17.99 -2.47
N PHE A 4 6.62 -17.90 -1.51
CA PHE A 4 6.14 -16.74 -0.72
C PHE A 4 4.60 -16.64 -0.68
N ARG A 5 3.94 -17.69 -0.16
CA ARG A 5 2.68 -17.52 0.56
C ARG A 5 2.92 -17.91 2.01
N LEU A 6 3.52 -17.03 2.80
CA LEU A 6 3.59 -17.17 4.26
C LEU A 6 4.12 -15.89 4.94
N PHE A 7 3.42 -14.76 4.84
CA PHE A 7 3.35 -13.73 5.91
C PHE A 7 2.28 -12.66 5.55
N LEU A 8 1.38 -12.35 6.50
CA LEU A 8 0.54 -11.14 6.59
C LEU A 8 -0.88 -11.08 5.94
N VAL A 9 -1.72 -12.12 6.07
CA VAL A 9 -3.20 -11.89 6.21
C VAL A 9 -3.66 -12.22 7.65
N SER A 10 -2.70 -12.37 8.57
CA SER A 10 -2.94 -12.58 10.00
C SER A 10 -1.71 -12.14 10.80
N PHE A 11 -1.37 -10.87 10.68
CA PHE A 11 -0.61 -10.19 11.73
C PHE A 11 -1.50 -9.10 12.31
N SER A 12 -2.66 -9.54 12.80
CA SER A 12 -3.37 -8.78 13.81
C SER A 12 -2.45 -8.69 15.03
N LEU A 13 -1.98 -7.47 15.31
CA LEU A 13 -1.55 -7.01 16.63
C LEU A 13 -0.35 -7.75 17.26
N LEU A 14 0.88 -7.49 16.79
CA LEU A 14 2.11 -7.64 17.61
C LEU A 14 3.35 -6.96 16.99
N VAL A 15 3.22 -5.90 16.18
CA VAL A 15 4.39 -5.10 15.75
C VAL A 15 4.45 -4.04 16.81
N SER A 16 5.28 -4.36 17.80
CA SER A 16 6.02 -3.44 18.66
C SER A 16 5.83 -1.98 18.27
N ASN A 17 5.48 -1.16 19.27
CA ASN A 17 5.43 0.31 19.28
C ASN A 17 6.63 1.00 18.61
N GLN A 18 6.78 0.84 17.29
CA GLN A 18 7.83 1.45 16.49
C GLN A 18 7.16 2.49 15.61
N LEU A 19 7.43 3.72 16.01
CA LEU A 19 7.08 4.97 15.36
C LEU A 19 7.78 5.07 13.99
N LEU A 20 7.38 4.24 13.05
CA LEU A 20 7.78 4.29 11.64
C LEU A 20 6.51 4.27 10.80
N ALA A 21 6.56 4.81 9.59
CA ALA A 21 5.39 4.85 8.74
C ALA A 21 4.94 3.40 8.40
N GLU A 22 3.65 3.24 8.15
CA GLU A 22 3.04 1.99 7.74
C GLU A 22 2.26 2.25 6.46
N PHE A 23 2.42 1.37 5.46
CA PHE A 23 1.66 1.40 4.22
C PHE A 23 1.28 -0.01 3.80
N THR A 24 -0.03 -0.24 3.62
CA THR A 24 -0.61 -1.56 3.37
C THR A 24 -1.69 -1.52 2.29
N SER A 25 -1.90 -2.67 1.65
CA SER A 25 -3.02 -2.95 0.76
C SER A 25 -3.90 -4.06 1.36
N ASP A 26 -5.21 -4.01 1.10
CA ASP A 26 -6.16 -5.05 1.54
C ASP A 26 -6.09 -6.32 0.67
N THR A 27 -5.62 -6.19 -0.57
CA THR A 27 -5.54 -7.29 -1.54
C THR A 27 -4.22 -7.26 -2.31
N GLU A 28 -3.69 -8.46 -2.57
CA GLU A 28 -2.45 -8.70 -3.31
C GLU A 28 -2.71 -9.06 -4.78
N SER A 29 -3.89 -9.61 -5.07
CA SER A 29 -4.26 -10.08 -6.40
C SER A 29 -5.76 -9.98 -6.61
N SER A 30 -6.18 -9.29 -7.66
CA SER A 30 -7.58 -9.08 -8.02
C SER A 30 -7.70 -8.86 -9.52
N PRO A 31 -8.87 -9.09 -10.14
CA PRO A 31 -9.06 -8.78 -11.54
C PRO A 31 -8.72 -7.32 -11.86
N LYS A 32 -8.24 -7.05 -13.08
CA LYS A 32 -8.04 -5.67 -13.54
C LYS A 32 -9.32 -4.84 -13.35
N GLY A 33 -9.16 -3.61 -12.87
CA GLY A 33 -10.25 -2.69 -12.59
C GLY A 33 -10.96 -2.91 -11.25
N SER A 34 -10.64 -3.97 -10.50
CA SER A 34 -11.10 -4.15 -9.13
C SER A 34 -10.62 -3.03 -8.22
N SER A 35 -11.43 -2.71 -7.21
CA SER A 35 -11.10 -1.77 -6.15
C SER A 35 -10.25 -2.45 -5.07
N VAL A 36 -9.19 -1.75 -4.66
CA VAL A 36 -8.22 -2.14 -3.64
C VAL A 36 -8.14 -1.01 -2.63
N THR A 37 -8.19 -1.35 -1.35
CA THR A 37 -8.07 -0.38 -0.26
C THR A 37 -6.61 -0.26 0.15
N LEU A 38 -6.03 0.92 -0.05
CA LEU A 38 -4.72 1.29 0.47
C LEU A 38 -4.90 2.00 1.81
N THR A 39 -4.09 1.64 2.81
CA THR A 39 -4.10 2.28 4.12
C THR A 39 -2.69 2.67 4.51
N TRP A 40 -2.52 3.90 4.98
CA TRP A 40 -1.23 4.41 5.42
C TRP A 40 -1.30 5.17 6.73
N SER A 41 -0.20 5.16 7.48
CA SER A 41 -0.01 5.95 8.68
C SER A 41 1.41 6.48 8.76
N SER A 42 1.58 7.79 8.96
CA SER A 42 2.89 8.44 9.09
C SER A 42 2.83 9.52 10.17
N SER A 43 3.98 9.84 10.78
CA SER A 43 4.12 10.97 11.71
C SER A 43 4.18 12.33 11.00
N THR A 44 4.28 12.34 9.67
CA THR A 44 4.31 13.54 8.85
C THR A 44 2.91 14.08 8.59
N SER A 45 2.78 15.35 8.19
CA SER A 45 1.47 15.94 7.86
C SER A 45 1.04 15.68 6.41
N SER A 46 1.99 15.45 5.51
CA SER A 46 1.76 15.35 4.07
C SER A 46 2.63 14.28 3.42
N CYS A 47 2.04 13.52 2.51
CA CYS A 47 2.70 12.51 1.72
C CYS A 47 2.41 12.70 0.22
N THR A 48 3.29 12.19 -0.64
CA THR A 48 3.15 12.22 -2.10
C THR A 48 3.02 10.80 -2.62
N ALA A 49 1.88 10.49 -3.24
CA ALA A 49 1.63 9.22 -3.90
C ALA A 49 2.16 9.22 -5.34
N THR A 50 2.77 8.11 -5.77
CA THR A 50 3.26 7.88 -7.14
C THR A 50 3.11 6.40 -7.56
N GLY A 51 3.16 6.14 -8.87
CA GLY A 51 2.99 4.80 -9.45
C GLY A 51 1.58 4.60 -10.03
N ALA A 52 0.95 3.47 -9.70
CA ALA A 52 -0.42 3.12 -10.08
C ALA A 52 -1.52 3.96 -9.39
N TRP A 53 -1.10 4.94 -8.58
CA TRP A 53 -1.90 5.96 -7.92
C TRP A 53 -1.07 7.24 -7.84
N SER A 54 -1.70 8.39 -7.59
CA SER A 54 -0.97 9.66 -7.54
C SER A 54 -1.64 10.73 -6.68
N GLY A 55 -0.88 11.79 -6.42
CA GLY A 55 -1.35 13.02 -5.78
C GLY A 55 -0.88 13.23 -4.35
N SER A 56 -1.24 14.37 -3.79
CA SER A 56 -0.95 14.70 -2.40
C SER A 56 -1.90 13.98 -1.46
N LYS A 57 -1.36 13.30 -0.46
CA LYS A 57 -2.10 12.57 0.59
C LYS A 57 -1.80 13.17 1.95
N SER A 58 -2.71 12.99 2.90
CA SER A 58 -2.45 13.30 4.31
C SER A 58 -1.39 12.35 4.89
N GLY A 59 -0.81 12.72 6.03
CA GLY A 59 0.13 11.88 6.79
C GLY A 59 -0.36 10.46 7.07
N SER A 60 -1.64 10.34 7.40
CA SER A 60 -2.33 9.05 7.58
C SER A 60 -3.66 9.09 6.86
N GLY A 61 -4.13 7.94 6.39
CA GLY A 61 -5.38 7.85 5.65
C GLY A 61 -5.67 6.46 5.09
N SER A 62 -6.79 6.37 4.40
CA SER A 62 -7.20 5.19 3.65
C SER A 62 -7.90 5.63 2.37
N GLU A 63 -7.61 4.97 1.27
CA GLU A 63 -8.16 5.30 -0.05
C GLU A 63 -8.35 4.04 -0.89
N GLN A 64 -9.51 3.98 -1.55
CA GLN A 64 -9.78 2.96 -2.54
C GLN A 64 -9.23 3.40 -3.89
N VAL A 65 -8.42 2.53 -4.50
CA VAL A 65 -7.85 2.70 -5.82
C VAL A 65 -8.21 1.50 -6.67
N ASN A 66 -8.35 1.70 -7.98
CA ASN A 66 -8.56 0.59 -8.90
C ASN A 66 -7.21 0.07 -9.39
N LEU A 67 -7.09 -1.23 -9.65
CA LEU A 67 -5.92 -1.78 -10.36
C LEU A 67 -5.97 -1.36 -11.83
N PRO A 68 -5.09 -0.45 -12.30
CA PRO A 68 -5.16 0.08 -13.66
C PRO A 68 -4.73 -0.95 -14.72
N GLU A 69 -3.79 -1.83 -14.38
CA GLU A 69 -3.14 -2.74 -15.33
C GLU A 69 -3.26 -4.20 -14.90
N GLU A 70 -3.24 -5.09 -15.90
CA GLU A 70 -2.95 -6.51 -15.70
C GLU A 70 -1.47 -6.68 -15.34
N GLY A 71 -1.15 -7.62 -14.46
CA GLY A 71 0.18 -7.79 -13.90
C GLY A 71 0.42 -6.89 -12.69
N TRP A 72 1.67 -6.47 -12.48
CA TRP A 72 2.10 -5.82 -11.24
C TRP A 72 1.80 -4.32 -11.25
N ASN A 73 1.01 -3.86 -10.27
CA ASN A 73 0.74 -2.44 -10.03
C ASN A 73 1.51 -2.00 -8.78
N LEU A 74 2.42 -1.04 -8.94
CA LEU A 74 3.22 -0.49 -7.85
C LEU A 74 2.57 0.77 -7.29
N PHE A 75 2.31 0.78 -5.99
CA PHE A 75 1.85 1.96 -5.26
C PHE A 75 2.99 2.43 -4.37
N THR A 76 3.45 3.67 -4.56
CA THR A 76 4.52 4.28 -3.75
C THR A 76 4.00 5.49 -2.99
N LEU A 77 4.38 5.62 -1.72
CA LEU A 77 4.07 6.75 -0.86
C LEU A 77 5.36 7.39 -0.32
N ASN A 78 5.52 8.70 -0.49
CA ASN A 78 6.63 9.46 0.06
C ASN A 78 6.14 10.48 1.09
N CYS A 79 6.41 10.24 2.36
CA CYS A 79 6.05 11.10 3.48
C CYS A 79 7.30 11.86 3.97
N ASN A 80 7.55 13.07 3.44
CA ASN A 80 8.69 13.93 3.78
C ASN A 80 10.06 13.22 3.85
N GLY A 81 10.34 12.32 2.90
CA GLY A 81 11.61 11.57 2.83
C GLY A 81 11.52 10.13 3.35
N VAL A 82 10.39 9.74 3.94
CA VAL A 82 10.08 8.34 4.24
C VAL A 82 9.37 7.75 3.02
N LEU A 83 10.06 6.88 2.29
CA LEU A 83 9.56 6.22 1.08
C LEU A 83 9.06 4.82 1.42
N GLU A 84 7.80 4.53 1.11
CA GLU A 84 7.16 3.23 1.29
C GLU A 84 6.46 2.78 0.01
N TYR A 85 6.28 1.48 -0.16
CA TYR A 85 5.64 0.92 -1.34
C TYR A 85 4.88 -0.37 -1.04
N VAL A 86 3.80 -0.61 -1.79
CA VAL A 86 3.03 -1.86 -1.82
C VAL A 86 2.70 -2.25 -3.26
N TRP A 87 2.38 -3.51 -3.49
CA TRP A 87 2.11 -4.06 -4.81
C TRP A 87 0.69 -4.65 -4.86
N GLY A 88 0.03 -4.52 -6.01
CA GLY A 88 -1.22 -5.24 -6.29
C GLY A 88 -1.16 -5.87 -7.68
N SER A 89 -1.48 -7.15 -7.80
CA SER A 89 -1.48 -7.85 -9.08
C SER A 89 -2.86 -7.86 -9.74
N GLY A 90 -2.98 -7.28 -10.93
CA GLY A 90 -4.13 -7.41 -11.80
C GLY A 90 -4.11 -8.76 -12.52
N THR A 91 -5.15 -9.57 -12.37
CA THR A 91 -5.32 -10.83 -13.14
C THR A 91 -6.30 -10.69 -14.28
#